data_AF-A0A2D6NVR3-F1
#
_entry.id   AF-A0A2D6NVR3-F1
#
_cell.length_a   1.000
_cell.length_b   1.000
_cell.length_c   1.000
_cell.angle_alpha   90.00
_cell.angle_beta   90.00
_cell.angle_gamma   90.00
#
_symmetry.space_group_name_H-M   'P 1'
#
loop_
_entity.id
_entity.type
_entity.pdbx_description
1 polymer ?
#
loop_
_entity_poly.entity_id
_entity_poly.type
_entity_poly.pdbx_seq_one_letter_code
_entity_poly.pdbx_strand_id
1 'polypeptide(L)'
;MNKAFTLIEILIAIFVLSAAILSAFALFSLTLKGNVSSKNLTLANNLAQAKIEESISFSYDDLINIPRQSYNNDFDWQITIELMTIIDNELQTTETDQGLKKITATIYWQEKGTEKNKSLNMLKARH
;
A
#
# COMPACT_ATOMS: atom_id res chain seq x y z
N MET A 1 16.16 6.60 -59.74
CA MET A 1 14.69 6.81 -59.90
C MET A 1 14.09 6.91 -58.51
N ASN A 2 13.78 8.12 -58.07
CA ASN A 2 13.14 8.36 -56.77
C ASN A 2 11.67 7.98 -56.91
N LYS A 3 11.26 6.84 -56.33
CA LYS A 3 9.84 6.51 -56.19
C LYS A 3 9.26 7.48 -55.17
N ALA A 4 8.59 8.52 -55.66
CA ALA A 4 7.78 9.37 -54.81
C ALA A 4 6.63 8.54 -54.22
N PHE A 5 6.37 8.68 -52.93
CA PHE A 5 5.24 8.02 -52.27
C PHE A 5 3.93 8.40 -52.97
N THR A 6 3.07 7.41 -53.15
CA THR A 6 1.73 7.64 -53.70
C THR A 6 0.87 8.38 -52.68
N LEU A 7 -0.13 9.15 -53.15
CA LEU A 7 -1.06 9.87 -52.28
C LEU A 7 -1.75 8.91 -51.29
N ILE A 8 -2.09 7.70 -51.74
CA ILE A 8 -2.72 6.68 -50.91
C ILE A 8 -1.78 6.18 -49.80
N GLU A 9 -0.48 6.04 -50.07
CA GLU A 9 0.50 5.68 -49.03
C GLU A 9 0.61 6.76 -47.96
N ILE A 10 0.58 8.04 -48.34
CA ILE A 10 0.64 9.15 -47.38
C ILE A 10 -0.62 9.14 -46.49
N LEU A 11 -1.80 8.91 -47.08
CA LEU A 11 -3.05 8.80 -46.33
C LEU A 11 -3.05 7.63 -45.35
N ILE A 12 -2.57 6.46 -45.78
CA ILE A 12 -2.44 5.29 -44.91
C ILE A 12 -1.41 5.55 -43.80
N ALA A 13 -0.26 6.16 -44.13
CA ALA A 13 0.76 6.49 -43.14
C ALA A 13 0.25 7.47 -42.07
N ILE A 14 -0.48 8.52 -42.47
CA ILE A 14 -1.10 9.48 -41.55
C ILE A 14 -2.17 8.79 -40.70
N PHE A 15 -2.97 7.89 -41.28
CA PHE A 15 -3.98 7.13 -40.54
C PHE A 15 -3.35 6.25 -39.45
N VAL A 16 -2.33 5.47 -39.80
CA VAL A 16 -1.60 4.61 -38.85
C VAL A 16 -0.89 5.45 -37.79
N LEU A 17 -0.24 6.56 -38.17
CA LEU A 17 0.41 7.47 -37.24
C LEU A 17 -0.59 8.07 -36.24
N SER A 18 -1.77 8.47 -36.72
CA SER A 18 -2.81 9.04 -35.87
C SER A 18 -3.32 8.02 -34.84
N ALA A 19 -3.56 6.78 -35.27
CA ALA A 19 -3.96 5.70 -34.38
C ALA A 19 -2.89 5.37 -33.32
N ALA A 20 -1.61 5.40 -33.70
CA ALA A 20 -0.50 5.17 -32.79
C ALA A 20 -0.38 6.26 -31.71
N ILE A 21 -0.52 7.54 -32.09
CA ILE A 21 -0.46 8.67 -31.16
C ILE A 21 -1.59 8.59 -30.13
N LEU A 22 -2.83 8.31 -30.55
CA LEU A 22 -3.96 8.16 -29.63
C LEU A 22 -3.73 7.03 -28.62
N SER A 23 -3.17 5.90 -29.09
CA SER A 23 -2.82 4.77 -28.23
C SER A 23 -1.74 5.14 -27.21
N ALA A 24 -0.73 5.90 -27.62
CA ALA A 24 0.34 6.37 -26.72
C ALA A 24 -0.19 7.28 -25.60
N PHE A 25 -1.15 8.17 -25.89
CA PHE A 25 -1.77 9.02 -24.87
C PHE A 25 -2.51 8.23 -23.79
N ALA A 26 -3.23 7.17 -24.17
CA ALA A 26 -3.93 6.32 -23.22
C ALA A 26 -2.94 5.61 -22.27
N LEU A 27 -1.85 5.07 -22.81
CA LEU A 27 -0.79 4.43 -22.03
C LEU A 27 -0.09 5.42 -21.10
N PHE A 28 0.17 6.64 -21.56
CA PHE A 28 0.79 7.68 -20.74
C PHE A 28 -0.03 7.99 -19.49
N SER A 29 -1.36 8.18 -19.64
CA SER A 29 -2.25 8.41 -18.49
C SER A 29 -2.27 7.24 -17.51
N LEU A 30 -2.26 6.00 -18.04
CA LEU A 30 -2.20 4.79 -17.22
C LEU A 30 -0.90 4.74 -16.40
N THR A 31 0.24 5.01 -17.03
CA THR A 31 1.55 5.01 -16.36
C THR A 31 1.64 6.04 -15.25
N LEU A 32 1.15 7.27 -15.47
CA LEU A 32 1.14 8.30 -14.42
C LEU A 32 0.33 7.85 -13.20
N LYS A 33 -0.85 7.26 -13.44
CA LYS A 33 -1.70 6.72 -12.36
C LYS A 33 -1.03 5.57 -11.63
N GLY A 34 -0.35 4.68 -12.37
CA GLY A 34 0.42 3.58 -11.80
C GLY A 34 1.56 4.09 -10.91
N ASN A 35 2.31 5.09 -11.37
CA ASN A 35 3.43 5.66 -10.63
C ASN A 35 3.00 6.29 -9.29
N VAL A 36 1.89 7.02 -9.26
CA VAL A 36 1.35 7.58 -8.01
C VAL A 36 0.96 6.47 -7.03
N SER A 37 0.29 5.42 -7.52
CA SER A 37 -0.12 4.29 -6.67
C SER A 37 1.09 3.54 -6.09
N SER A 38 2.09 3.24 -6.93
CA SER A 38 3.34 2.61 -6.49
C SER A 38 4.11 3.47 -5.49
N LYS A 39 4.17 4.79 -5.70
CA LYS A 39 4.76 5.75 -4.76
C LYS A 39 4.04 5.70 -3.41
N ASN A 40 2.72 5.79 -3.40
CA ASN A 40 1.93 5.79 -2.17
C ASN A 40 2.07 4.47 -1.41
N LEU A 41 2.09 3.34 -2.11
CA LEU A 41 2.32 2.02 -1.51
C LEU A 41 3.70 1.93 -0.86
N THR A 42 4.73 2.48 -1.51
CA THR A 42 6.10 2.49 -0.98
C THR A 42 6.19 3.34 0.29
N LEU A 43 5.59 4.54 0.27
CA LEU A 43 5.53 5.43 1.43
C LEU A 43 4.73 4.80 2.58
N ALA A 44 3.59 4.18 2.29
CA ALA A 44 2.78 3.48 3.28
C ALA A 44 3.56 2.31 3.90
N ASN A 45 4.32 1.56 3.11
CA ASN A 45 5.13 0.45 3.62
C ASN A 45 6.25 0.94 4.54
N ASN A 46 6.98 1.99 4.14
CA ASN A 46 8.03 2.58 4.96
C ASN A 46 7.47 3.18 6.26
N LEU A 47 6.31 3.84 6.19
CA LEU A 47 5.65 4.39 7.38
C LEU A 47 5.16 3.28 8.31
N ALA A 48 4.54 2.22 7.78
CA ALA A 48 4.13 1.06 8.57
C ALA A 48 5.32 0.42 9.30
N GLN A 49 6.44 0.24 8.59
CA GLN A 49 7.66 -0.28 9.16
C GLN A 49 8.20 0.62 10.29
N ALA A 50 8.30 1.93 10.06
CA ALA A 50 8.75 2.88 11.08
C ALA A 50 7.86 2.83 12.34
N LYS A 51 6.54 2.70 12.17
CA LYS A 51 5.60 2.60 13.29
C LYS A 51 5.68 1.28 14.04
N ILE A 52 6.01 0.19 13.36
CA ILE A 52 6.34 -1.08 14.03
C ILE A 52 7.63 -0.96 14.83
N GLU A 53 8.69 -0.39 14.25
CA GLU A 53 9.98 -0.21 14.94
C GLU A 53 9.85 0.68 16.18
N GLU A 54 9.09 1.78 16.07
CA GLU A 54 8.71 2.63 17.20
C GLU A 54 7.96 1.82 18.27
N SER A 55 6.95 1.03 17.87
CA SER A 55 6.17 0.21 18.80
C SER A 55 7.02 -0.84 19.52
N ILE A 56 7.99 -1.44 18.83
CA ILE A 56 8.85 -2.49 19.40
C ILE A 56 9.85 -1.94 20.40
N SER A 57 10.18 -0.65 20.31
CA SER A 57 11.05 0.00 21.29
C SER A 57 10.45 0.05 22.69
N PHE A 58 9.12 -0.03 22.82
CA PHE A 58 8.43 -0.09 24.11
C PHE A 58 8.52 -1.48 24.75
N SER A 59 8.42 -1.56 26.08
CA SER A 59 8.34 -2.84 26.80
C SER A 59 7.08 -3.61 26.41
N TYR A 60 7.08 -4.93 26.61
CA TYR A 60 5.89 -5.76 26.31
C TYR A 60 4.63 -5.26 27.00
N ASP A 61 4.75 -4.82 28.25
CA ASP A 61 3.64 -4.34 29.08
C ASP A 61 3.17 -2.93 28.70
N ASP A 62 4.03 -2.13 28.06
CA ASP A 62 3.75 -0.75 27.66
C ASP A 62 3.13 -0.64 26.25
N LEU A 63 3.03 -1.76 25.53
CA LEU A 63 2.36 -1.79 24.22
C LEU A 63 0.87 -1.49 24.36
N ILE A 64 0.43 -0.42 23.70
CA ILE A 64 -0.97 0.03 23.69
C ILE A 64 -1.51 0.16 22.27
N ASN A 65 -2.84 0.04 22.17
CA ASN A 65 -3.55 0.44 20.96
C ASN A 65 -3.45 1.95 20.76
N ILE A 66 -3.07 2.37 19.56
CA ILE A 66 -3.06 3.77 19.17
C ILE A 66 -4.17 3.96 18.16
N PRO A 67 -5.22 4.76 18.47
CA PRO A 67 -6.30 5.02 17.53
C PRO A 67 -5.76 5.77 16.30
N ARG A 68 -6.57 5.83 15.24
CA ARG A 68 -6.19 6.49 13.99
C ARG A 68 -5.74 7.94 14.23
N GLN A 69 -4.55 8.27 13.75
CA GLN A 69 -3.93 9.58 13.81
C GLN A 69 -3.45 10.01 12.42
N SER A 70 -3.51 11.31 12.15
CA SER A 70 -2.90 11.88 10.94
C SER A 70 -1.38 11.90 11.09
N TYR A 71 -0.67 11.42 10.07
CA TYR A 71 0.77 11.60 9.94
C TYR A 71 1.08 12.89 9.19
N ASN A 72 0.37 13.12 8.09
CA ASN A 72 0.39 14.34 7.30
C ASN A 72 -0.92 14.47 6.49
N ASN A 73 -0.98 15.39 5.53
CA ASN A 73 -2.18 15.61 4.71
C ASN A 73 -2.56 14.42 3.79
N ASP A 74 -1.64 13.47 3.58
CA ASP A 74 -1.80 12.38 2.62
C ASP A 74 -2.03 11.02 3.30
N PHE A 75 -1.53 10.85 4.53
CA PHE A 75 -1.50 9.58 5.24
C PHE A 75 -1.99 9.69 6.69
N ASP A 76 -2.81 8.72 7.08
CA ASP A 76 -3.13 8.44 8.48
C ASP A 76 -2.57 7.07 8.88
N TRP A 77 -2.45 6.83 10.17
CA TRP A 77 -1.94 5.57 10.70
C TRP A 77 -2.64 5.19 12.00
N GLN A 78 -2.61 3.90 12.35
CA GLN A 78 -3.04 3.39 13.65
C GLN A 78 -2.18 2.19 14.06
N ILE A 79 -2.16 1.87 15.35
CA ILE A 79 -1.54 0.65 15.89
C ILE A 79 -2.60 -0.17 16.63
N THR A 80 -2.73 -1.42 16.24
CA THR A 80 -3.55 -2.42 16.94
C THR A 80 -2.68 -3.48 17.58
N ILE A 81 -2.89 -3.74 18.86
CA ILE A 81 -2.21 -4.73 19.68
C ILE A 81 -3.24 -5.80 20.06
N GLU A 82 -2.95 -7.04 19.70
CA GLU A 82 -3.78 -8.21 20.00
C GLU A 82 -2.96 -9.20 20.82
N LEU A 83 -3.53 -9.72 21.92
CA LEU A 83 -2.92 -10.85 22.63
C LEU A 83 -3.06 -12.11 21.77
N MET A 84 -1.98 -12.87 21.63
CA MET A 84 -2.05 -14.17 20.98
C MET A 84 -2.57 -15.20 21.98
N THR A 85 -3.74 -15.76 21.69
CA THR A 85 -4.37 -16.83 22.48
C THR A 85 -4.04 -18.20 21.87
N ILE A 86 -3.85 -19.21 22.73
CA ILE A 86 -3.81 -20.61 22.29
C ILE A 86 -5.25 -21.13 22.22
N ILE A 87 -5.55 -21.92 21.20
CA ILE A 87 -6.79 -22.67 21.08
C ILE A 87 -6.57 -24.02 21.76
N ASP A 88 -7.36 -24.32 22.78
CA ASP A 88 -7.27 -25.61 23.48
C ASP A 88 -7.93 -26.76 22.69
N ASN A 89 -7.88 -27.97 23.25
CA ASN A 89 -8.48 -29.15 22.64
C ASN A 89 -10.02 -29.08 22.54
N GLU A 90 -10.66 -28.10 23.19
CA GLU A 90 -12.10 -27.83 23.18
C GLU A 90 -12.45 -26.65 22.25
N LEU A 91 -11.48 -26.18 21.46
CA LEU A 91 -11.58 -25.05 20.54
C LEU A 91 -11.89 -23.71 21.25
N GLN A 92 -11.63 -23.61 22.55
CA GLN A 92 -11.76 -22.36 23.30
C GLN A 92 -10.44 -21.58 23.24
N THR A 93 -10.55 -20.26 23.09
CA THR A 93 -9.39 -19.36 23.21
C THR A 93 -9.06 -19.15 24.67
N THR A 94 -7.85 -19.52 25.08
CA THR A 94 -7.37 -19.19 26.41
C THR A 94 -7.12 -17.68 26.48
N GLU A 95 -7.89 -16.91 27.26
CA GLU A 95 -7.69 -15.45 27.46
C GLU A 95 -6.43 -15.10 28.29
N THR A 96 -5.68 -16.12 28.72
CA THR A 96 -4.45 -15.93 29.48
C THR A 96 -3.33 -15.43 28.56
N ASP A 97 -2.69 -14.34 28.97
CA ASP A 97 -1.50 -13.77 28.33
C ASP A 97 -0.38 -14.82 28.22
N GLN A 98 -0.06 -15.24 26.99
CA GLN A 98 1.00 -16.19 26.67
C GLN A 98 2.38 -15.52 26.52
N GLY A 99 2.50 -14.23 26.87
CA GLY A 99 3.70 -13.45 26.62
C GLY A 99 3.93 -13.20 25.13
N LEU A 100 2.88 -13.25 24.30
CA LEU A 100 2.93 -12.95 22.88
C LEU A 100 1.85 -11.93 22.50
N LYS A 101 2.28 -10.79 21.98
CA LYS A 101 1.42 -9.74 21.42
C LYS A 101 1.68 -9.61 19.93
N LYS A 102 0.63 -9.50 19.14
CA LYS A 102 0.68 -9.13 17.72
C LYS A 102 0.47 -7.63 17.61
N ILE A 103 1.45 -6.97 17.00
CA ILE A 103 1.44 -5.55 16.65
C ILE A 103 1.02 -5.43 15.19
N THR A 104 -0.01 -4.65 14.90
CA THR A 104 -0.49 -4.36 13.56
C THR A 104 -0.43 -2.87 13.31
N ALA A 105 0.44 -2.42 12.41
CA ALA A 105 0.45 -1.04 11.93
C ALA A 105 -0.38 -0.94 10.66
N THR A 106 -1.44 -0.13 10.69
CA THR A 106 -2.29 0.11 9.51
C THR A 106 -2.16 1.55 9.06
N ILE A 107 -1.79 1.74 7.79
CA ILE A 107 -1.64 3.05 7.14
C ILE A 107 -2.79 3.24 6.17
N TYR A 108 -3.37 4.43 6.17
CA TYR A 108 -4.49 4.83 5.30
C TYR A 108 -4.06 6.00 4.41
N TRP A 109 -4.53 6.00 3.16
CA TRP A 109 -4.36 7.13 2.25
C TRP A 109 -5.52 7.20 1.26
N GLN A 110 -5.71 8.37 0.65
CA GLN A 110 -6.71 8.55 -0.40
C GLN A 110 -6.09 8.29 -1.78
N GLU A 111 -6.75 7.48 -2.59
CA GLU A 111 -6.37 7.28 -3.99
C GLU A 111 -7.63 7.37 -4.87
N LYS A 112 -7.69 8.39 -5.74
CA LYS A 112 -8.81 8.65 -6.65
C LYS A 112 -10.17 8.75 -5.93
N GLY A 113 -10.18 9.35 -4.74
CA GLY A 113 -11.39 9.52 -3.93
C GLY A 113 -11.85 8.24 -3.20
N THR A 114 -11.07 7.17 -3.26
CA THR A 114 -11.29 5.96 -2.46
C THR A 114 -10.18 5.83 -1.42
N GLU A 115 -10.56 5.58 -0.17
CA GLU A 115 -9.59 5.26 0.87
C GLU A 115 -8.97 3.89 0.61
N LYS A 116 -7.65 3.85 0.65
CA LYS A 116 -6.83 2.64 0.62
C LYS A 116 -6.15 2.49 1.95
N ASN A 117 -5.81 1.25 2.29
CA ASN A 117 -4.99 0.97 3.45
C ASN A 117 -3.97 -0.14 3.18
N LYS A 118 -2.95 -0.17 4.03
CA LYS A 118 -1.92 -1.21 4.06
C LYS A 118 -1.60 -1.52 5.51
N SER A 119 -1.62 -2.80 5.85
CA SER A 119 -1.21 -3.28 7.17
C SER A 119 0.10 -4.04 7.11
N LEU A 120 0.92 -3.85 8.13
CA LEU A 120 2.08 -4.67 8.44
C LEU A 120 1.92 -5.23 9.84
N ASN A 121 2.27 -6.50 10.03
CA ASN A 121 2.10 -7.21 11.29
C ASN A 121 3.47 -7.66 11.81
N MET A 122 3.64 -7.63 13.12
CA MET A 122 4.81 -8.21 13.80
C MET A 122 4.39 -8.85 15.13
N LEU A 123 5.14 -9.85 15.56
CA LEU A 123 4.96 -10.48 16.88
C LEU A 123 6.04 -9.98 17.84
N LYS A 124 5.63 -9.63 19.04
CA LYS A 124 6.53 -9.28 20.15
C LYS A 124 6.30 -10.25 21.30
N ALA A 125 7.38 -10.86 21.76
CA ALA A 125 7.41 -11.72 22.93
C ALA A 125 7.73 -10.92 24.19
N ARG A 126 7.26 -11.40 25.33
CA ARG A 126 7.67 -10.94 26.66
C ARG A 126 9.07 -11.49 26.93
N HIS A 127 10.05 -10.59 27.08
CA HIS A 127 11.43 -10.90 27.44
C HIS A 127 11.66 -10.63 28.92
#